data_AF-A0A524J1F7-F1
#
_entry.id   AF-A0A524J1F7-F1
#
_cell.length_a   1.000
_cell.length_b   1.000
_cell.length_c   1.000
_cell.angle_alpha   90.00
_cell.angle_beta   90.00
_cell.angle_gamma   90.00
#
_symmetry.space_group_name_H-M   'P 1'
#
loop_
_entity.id
_entity.type
_entity.pdbx_description
1 polymer ?
#
loop_
_entity_poly.entity_id
_entity_poly.type
_entity_poly.pdbx_seq_one_letter_code
_entity_poly.pdbx_strand_id
1 'polypeptide(L)'
;MELIMITPMVGLGVLCAILGIFFFMNKEKLYSIISFCVAAGLIVGAIMVINDAEDSGRRVVTVSIDYYQEDGTFAGGPCFQIWIAYIGNDMVPTNETFTSGVFNDSMILESPFQASVELPENVISLSFTIKAYNGDIAENRMIDCESGTGYFISHTLTSPFEDAWTSNGSDDGFEDIDCSLTYSISDETVEL
;
A
#
# COMPACT_ATOMS: atom_id res chain seq x y z
N MET A 1 -48.76 -0.76 7.36
CA MET A 1 -47.51 -0.91 6.57
C MET A 1 -46.66 -1.89 7.35
N GLU A 2 -46.47 -3.10 6.81
CA GLU A 2 -46.05 -4.31 7.53
C GLU A 2 -44.68 -4.80 7.03
N LEU A 3 -43.83 -5.23 7.97
CA LEU A 3 -42.67 -6.09 7.71
C LEU A 3 -42.84 -7.32 8.60
N ILE A 4 -42.91 -8.50 7.97
CA ILE A 4 -43.15 -9.79 8.64
C ILE A 4 -41.80 -10.37 9.08
N MET A 5 -41.59 -10.51 10.39
CA MET A 5 -40.53 -11.37 10.95
C MET A 5 -40.89 -12.84 10.73
N ILE A 6 -39.99 -13.61 10.09
CA ILE A 6 -40.06 -15.07 10.08
C ILE A 6 -38.99 -15.58 11.05
N THR A 7 -39.38 -15.78 12.31
CA THR A 7 -38.64 -16.56 13.32
C THR A 7 -38.69 -18.05 12.96
N PRO A 8 -37.57 -18.78 12.86
CA PRO A 8 -37.61 -20.24 12.72
C PRO A 8 -37.88 -20.89 14.09
N MET A 9 -39.17 -21.09 14.40
CA MET A 9 -39.63 -22.18 15.27
C MET A 9 -39.93 -23.40 14.39
N VAL A 10 -38.94 -24.24 14.10
CA VAL A 10 -39.11 -25.62 13.60
C VAL A 10 -37.84 -26.38 13.96
N GLY A 11 -37.78 -27.46 14.73
CA GLY A 11 -38.79 -28.18 15.46
C GLY A 11 -38.09 -29.19 16.37
N LEU A 12 -38.30 -29.05 17.69
CA LEU A 12 -37.93 -30.03 18.72
C LEU A 12 -38.65 -31.39 18.53
N GLY A 13 -39.51 -31.52 17.51
CA GLY A 13 -40.22 -32.74 17.13
C GLY A 13 -39.42 -33.74 16.28
N VAL A 14 -38.26 -33.36 15.70
CA VAL A 14 -37.45 -34.30 14.88
C VAL A 14 -36.53 -35.17 15.74
N LEU A 15 -36.20 -34.75 16.97
CA LEU A 15 -35.31 -35.49 17.86
C LEU A 15 -36.00 -36.73 18.49
N CYS A 16 -37.32 -36.67 18.75
CA CYS A 16 -38.06 -37.79 19.32
C CYS A 16 -38.45 -38.88 18.30
N ALA A 17 -38.55 -38.56 17.02
CA ALA A 17 -38.85 -39.55 15.97
C ALA A 17 -37.65 -40.46 15.66
N ILE A 18 -36.42 -39.97 15.88
CA ILE A 18 -35.20 -40.75 15.62
C ILE A 18 -34.97 -41.80 16.72
N LEU A 19 -35.27 -41.48 17.99
CA LEU A 19 -35.10 -42.44 19.11
C LEU A 19 -36.11 -43.59 19.11
N GLY A 20 -37.28 -43.43 18.48
CA GLY A 20 -38.32 -44.47 18.40
C GLY A 20 -38.09 -45.55 17.33
N ILE A 21 -37.21 -45.30 16.35
CA ILE A 21 -36.95 -46.22 15.22
C ILE A 21 -35.74 -47.14 15.49
N PHE A 22 -34.92 -46.85 16.51
CA PHE A 22 -33.73 -47.63 16.84
C PHE A 22 -33.99 -49.04 17.40
N PHE A 23 -35.23 -49.38 17.75
CA PHE A 23 -35.54 -50.67 18.38
C PHE A 23 -35.74 -51.85 17.41
N PHE A 24 -35.69 -51.64 16.08
CA PHE A 24 -36.04 -52.70 15.12
C PHE A 24 -35.11 -52.90 13.92
N MET A 25 -33.86 -52.42 13.96
CA MET A 25 -32.97 -52.55 12.80
C MET A 25 -31.77 -53.48 13.04
N ASN A 26 -31.66 -54.46 12.12
CA ASN A 26 -30.64 -55.49 12.06
C ASN A 26 -29.23 -54.88 11.88
N LYS A 27 -28.22 -55.51 12.49
CA LYS A 27 -26.86 -54.97 12.69
C LYS A 27 -26.17 -54.48 11.39
N GLU A 28 -26.51 -55.05 10.24
CA GLU A 28 -25.89 -54.69 8.95
C GLU A 28 -26.37 -53.35 8.37
N LYS A 29 -27.58 -52.89 8.71
CA LYS A 29 -28.07 -51.56 8.27
C LYS A 29 -27.56 -50.42 9.14
N LEU A 30 -27.06 -50.72 10.34
CA LEU A 30 -26.48 -49.74 11.26
C LEU A 30 -25.14 -49.19 10.74
N TYR A 31 -24.33 -50.04 10.12
CA TYR A 31 -23.02 -49.64 9.57
C TYR A 31 -23.13 -48.74 8.34
N SER A 32 -24.15 -48.90 7.50
CA SER A 32 -24.37 -48.05 6.33
C SER A 32 -24.82 -46.62 6.71
N ILE A 33 -25.62 -46.48 7.77
CA ILE A 33 -26.08 -45.17 8.26
C ILE A 33 -24.96 -44.44 9.02
N ILE A 34 -24.14 -45.17 9.79
CA ILE A 34 -22.95 -44.59 10.43
C ILE A 34 -21.92 -44.16 9.38
N SER A 35 -21.76 -44.90 8.28
CA SER A 35 -20.91 -44.48 7.16
C SER A 35 -21.42 -43.20 6.47
N PHE A 36 -22.74 -42.97 6.43
CA PHE A 36 -23.33 -41.75 5.87
C PHE A 36 -23.22 -40.55 6.83
N CYS A 37 -23.32 -40.79 8.15
CA CYS A 37 -23.12 -39.76 9.17
C CYS A 37 -21.65 -39.41 9.42
N VAL A 38 -20.70 -40.33 9.19
CA VAL A 38 -19.25 -40.00 9.22
C VAL A 38 -18.85 -39.29 7.94
N ALA A 39 -19.43 -39.62 6.77
CA ALA A 39 -19.23 -38.80 5.56
C ALA A 39 -19.81 -37.38 5.72
N ALA A 40 -21.02 -37.24 6.27
CA ALA A 40 -21.62 -35.92 6.50
C ALA A 40 -20.95 -35.17 7.68
N GLY A 41 -20.53 -35.86 8.74
CA GLY A 41 -19.91 -35.26 9.93
C GLY A 41 -18.42 -34.93 9.76
N LEU A 42 -17.69 -35.67 8.91
CA LEU A 42 -16.30 -35.35 8.54
C LEU A 42 -16.25 -34.18 7.54
N ILE A 43 -17.30 -33.99 6.74
CA ILE A 43 -17.43 -32.81 5.87
C ILE A 43 -17.86 -31.57 6.68
N VAL A 44 -18.63 -31.72 7.75
CA VAL A 44 -19.03 -30.57 8.60
C VAL A 44 -17.93 -30.14 9.58
N GLY A 45 -16.97 -31.02 9.90
CA GLY A 45 -15.79 -30.68 10.72
C GLY A 45 -14.60 -30.10 9.95
N ALA A 46 -14.60 -30.18 8.61
CA ALA A 46 -13.53 -29.66 7.75
C ALA A 46 -13.96 -28.45 6.90
N ILE A 47 -15.11 -27.83 7.23
CA ILE A 47 -15.44 -26.49 6.77
C ILE A 47 -15.23 -25.55 7.97
N MET A 48 -13.98 -25.48 8.43
CA MET A 48 -13.48 -24.19 8.85
C MET A 48 -13.35 -23.41 7.55
N VAL A 49 -14.40 -22.67 7.18
CA VAL A 49 -14.21 -21.52 6.30
C VAL A 49 -13.28 -20.61 7.09
N ILE A 50 -11.98 -20.70 6.82
CA ILE A 50 -11.11 -19.58 7.08
C ILE A 50 -11.61 -18.54 6.08
N ASN A 51 -12.56 -17.71 6.50
CA ASN A 51 -12.66 -16.37 5.94
C ASN A 51 -11.41 -15.67 6.44
N ASP A 52 -10.27 -15.97 5.81
CA ASP A 52 -9.10 -15.09 5.77
C ASP A 52 -9.34 -14.06 4.66
N ALA A 53 -10.51 -13.43 4.75
CA ALA A 53 -10.95 -12.39 3.86
C ALA A 53 -11.28 -11.24 4.78
N GLU A 54 -10.54 -10.14 4.60
CA GLU A 54 -10.62 -8.88 5.34
C GLU A 54 -9.77 -8.82 6.60
N ASP A 55 -8.46 -8.95 6.40
CA ASP A 55 -7.57 -7.82 6.67
C ASP A 55 -6.40 -7.84 5.68
N SER A 56 -6.69 -7.55 4.39
CA SER A 56 -5.62 -7.28 3.43
C SER A 56 -5.00 -5.96 3.86
N GLY A 57 -3.94 -6.07 4.67
CA GLY A 57 -3.26 -4.93 5.28
C GLY A 57 -3.08 -3.78 4.29
N ARG A 58 -3.21 -2.57 4.79
CA ARG A 58 -3.19 -1.38 3.96
C ARG A 58 -1.80 -1.21 3.35
N ARG A 59 -1.71 -1.28 2.03
CA ARG A 59 -0.46 -1.02 1.30
C ARG A 59 -0.18 0.48 1.24
N VAL A 60 0.96 0.90 1.76
CA VAL A 60 1.40 2.30 1.76
C VAL A 60 2.76 2.36 1.10
N VAL A 61 2.87 3.20 0.07
CA VAL A 61 4.17 3.52 -0.53
C VAL A 61 4.65 4.85 0.01
N THR A 62 5.92 4.91 0.39
CA THR A 62 6.58 6.12 0.89
C THR A 62 7.78 6.45 0.01
N VAL A 63 7.80 7.66 -0.55
CA VAL A 63 8.98 8.24 -1.18
C VAL A 63 9.66 9.16 -0.18
N SER A 64 10.91 8.89 0.12
CA SER A 64 11.70 9.62 1.11
C SER A 64 12.87 10.33 0.46
N ILE A 65 13.08 11.60 0.79
CA ILE A 65 14.36 12.26 0.61
C ILE A 65 15.17 11.96 1.87
N ASP A 66 16.16 11.08 1.75
CA ASP A 66 16.95 10.57 2.86
C ASP A 66 18.12 11.50 3.21
N TYR A 67 18.65 12.19 2.21
CA TYR A 67 19.72 13.17 2.37
C TYR A 67 19.63 14.25 1.30
N TYR A 68 19.91 15.49 1.68
CA TYR A 68 20.07 16.62 0.78
C TYR A 68 21.32 17.41 1.13
N GLN A 69 22.05 17.87 0.12
CA GLN A 69 23.15 18.81 0.26
C GLN A 69 23.19 19.79 -0.90
N GLU A 70 23.52 21.06 -0.66
CA GLU A 70 23.87 22.06 -1.67
C GLU A 70 25.26 22.67 -1.41
N ASP A 71 25.81 23.39 -2.38
CA ASP A 71 27.09 24.12 -2.28
C ASP A 71 27.00 25.45 -1.50
N GLY A 72 25.80 25.89 -1.15
CA GLY A 72 25.54 27.16 -0.47
C GLY A 72 25.34 28.36 -1.40
N THR A 73 25.14 28.14 -2.71
CA THR A 73 24.85 29.20 -3.69
C THR A 73 23.47 29.85 -3.46
N PHE A 74 22.57 29.19 -2.73
CA PHE A 74 21.17 29.58 -2.60
C PHE A 74 20.83 30.15 -1.21
N ALA A 75 20.35 31.39 -1.15
CA ALA A 75 20.08 32.10 0.12
C ALA A 75 18.67 31.88 0.70
N GLY A 76 17.79 31.14 0.03
CA GLY A 76 16.40 30.92 0.42
C GLY A 76 16.15 29.62 1.18
N GLY A 77 17.14 28.73 1.25
CA GLY A 77 16.99 27.37 1.77
C GLY A 77 16.17 26.47 0.85
N PRO A 78 16.31 25.14 0.92
CA PRO A 78 15.58 24.24 0.04
C PRO A 78 14.10 24.10 0.44
N CYS A 79 13.26 23.86 -0.56
CA CYS A 79 11.89 23.37 -0.44
C CYS A 79 11.69 22.23 -1.44
N PHE A 80 11.04 21.16 -1.01
CA PHE A 80 10.88 19.94 -1.80
C PHE A 80 9.43 19.75 -2.21
N GLN A 81 9.25 19.25 -3.42
CA GLN A 81 7.97 18.75 -3.89
C GLN A 81 8.14 17.33 -4.41
N ILE A 82 7.27 16.44 -3.95
CA ILE A 82 7.18 15.05 -4.41
C ILE A 82 5.82 14.87 -5.08
N TRP A 83 5.83 14.44 -6.34
CA TRP A 83 4.64 14.00 -7.06
C TRP A 83 4.67 12.49 -7.13
N ILE A 84 3.56 11.84 -6.77
CA ILE A 84 3.39 10.39 -6.88
C ILE A 84 2.20 10.16 -7.78
N ALA A 85 2.39 9.39 -8.85
CA ALA A 85 1.34 9.00 -9.77
C ALA A 85 1.29 7.47 -9.84
N TYR A 86 0.10 6.90 -9.83
CA TYR A 86 -0.05 5.44 -9.92
C TYR A 86 -1.24 5.05 -10.78
N ILE A 87 -1.12 3.88 -11.39
CA ILE A 87 -2.16 3.27 -12.22
C ILE A 87 -2.31 1.80 -11.85
N GLY A 88 -3.57 1.42 -11.59
CA GLY A 88 -3.98 0.03 -11.43
C GLY A 88 -4.65 -0.53 -12.68
N ASN A 89 -4.91 -1.84 -12.68
CA ASN A 89 -5.68 -2.47 -13.75
C ASN A 89 -7.04 -1.80 -13.91
N ASP A 90 -7.33 -1.31 -15.12
CA ASP A 90 -8.59 -0.63 -15.48
C ASP A 90 -8.90 0.64 -14.65
N MET A 91 -7.87 1.25 -14.03
CA MET A 91 -8.02 2.48 -13.26
C MET A 91 -7.62 3.72 -14.06
N VAL A 92 -8.23 4.85 -13.73
CA VAL A 92 -7.75 6.16 -14.17
C VAL A 92 -6.45 6.49 -13.41
N PRO A 93 -5.41 7.01 -14.07
CA PRO A 93 -4.21 7.48 -13.39
C PRO A 93 -4.55 8.44 -12.24
N THR A 94 -4.04 8.15 -11.05
CA THR A 94 -4.22 9.00 -9.87
C THR A 94 -2.90 9.66 -9.53
N ASN A 95 -2.94 10.96 -9.23
CA ASN A 95 -1.75 11.76 -8.95
C ASN A 95 -1.93 12.50 -7.63
N GLU A 96 -0.92 12.43 -6.77
CA GLU A 96 -0.83 13.15 -5.51
C GLU A 96 0.42 14.03 -5.50
N THR A 97 0.34 15.15 -4.79
CA THR A 97 1.42 16.14 -4.70
C THR A 97 1.61 16.55 -3.27
N PHE A 98 2.85 16.46 -2.81
CA PHE A 98 3.27 16.80 -1.46
C PHE A 98 4.35 17.86 -1.55
N THR A 99 4.24 18.90 -0.74
CA THR A 99 5.22 20.00 -0.70
C THR A 99 5.66 20.20 0.74
N SER A 100 6.97 20.30 0.96
CA SER A 100 7.54 20.59 2.28
C SER A 100 7.37 22.07 2.63
N GLY A 101 7.71 22.42 3.88
CA GLY A 101 8.08 23.80 4.19
C GLY A 101 9.45 24.16 3.60
N VAL A 102 9.83 25.44 3.74
CA VAL A 102 11.19 25.91 3.43
C VAL A 102 12.10 25.59 4.61
N PHE A 103 13.24 24.95 4.36
CA PHE A 103 14.25 24.65 5.36
C PHE A 103 15.29 25.77 5.41
N ASN A 104 15.20 26.65 6.40
CA ASN A 104 16.10 27.79 6.50
C ASN A 104 17.53 27.37 6.92
N ASP A 105 18.53 28.03 6.35
CA ASP A 105 19.92 28.07 6.82
C ASP A 105 20.64 26.70 6.97
N SER A 106 20.30 25.72 6.15
CA SER A 106 20.92 24.39 6.21
C SER A 106 21.33 23.89 4.83
N MET A 107 22.63 23.92 4.56
CA MET A 107 23.24 23.35 3.34
C MET A 107 23.23 21.83 3.31
N ILE A 108 22.94 21.18 4.45
CA ILE A 108 22.88 19.72 4.59
C ILE A 108 21.64 19.38 5.42
N LEU A 109 20.85 18.43 4.95
CA LEU A 109 19.66 17.93 5.64
C LEU A 109 19.65 16.40 5.64
N GLU A 110 19.37 15.82 6.81
CA GLU A 110 19.14 14.38 6.97
C GLU A 110 17.62 14.13 7.05
N SER A 111 17.13 13.23 6.20
CA SER A 111 15.71 12.87 6.07
C SER A 111 14.73 14.06 6.04
N PRO A 112 14.97 15.11 5.20
CA PRO A 112 14.19 16.34 5.27
C PRO A 112 12.70 16.17 4.97
N PHE A 113 12.32 15.23 4.10
CA PHE A 113 10.95 15.15 3.62
C PHE A 113 10.57 13.74 3.15
N GLN A 114 9.32 13.37 3.40
CA GLN A 114 8.73 12.12 2.94
C GLN A 114 7.29 12.37 2.46
N ALA A 115 6.87 11.59 1.47
CA ALA A 115 5.52 11.59 0.92
C ALA A 115 5.00 10.16 0.90
N SER A 116 3.84 9.93 1.49
CA SER A 116 3.23 8.60 1.59
C SER A 116 1.85 8.58 0.96
N VAL A 117 1.56 7.54 0.20
CA VAL A 117 0.28 7.32 -0.47
C VAL A 117 -0.21 5.91 -0.17
N GLU A 118 -1.50 5.80 0.17
CA GLU A 118 -2.18 4.52 0.29
C GLU A 118 -2.51 3.98 -1.10
N LEU A 119 -1.97 2.81 -1.45
CA LEU A 119 -2.19 2.19 -2.74
C LEU A 119 -3.35 1.19 -2.68
N PRO A 120 -4.24 1.19 -3.68
CA PRO A 120 -5.20 0.10 -3.84
C PRO A 120 -4.48 -1.21 -4.21
N GLU A 121 -5.14 -2.35 -3.99
CA GLU A 121 -4.54 -3.68 -4.14
C GLU A 121 -4.04 -3.99 -5.58
N ASN A 122 -4.60 -3.34 -6.59
CA ASN A 122 -4.40 -3.66 -8.01
C ASN A 122 -3.46 -2.68 -8.76
N VAL A 123 -2.62 -1.92 -8.05
CA VAL A 123 -1.63 -1.02 -8.69
C VAL A 123 -0.56 -1.83 -9.40
N ILE A 124 -0.34 -1.53 -10.69
CA ILE A 124 0.62 -2.23 -11.55
C ILE A 124 1.86 -1.38 -11.85
N SER A 125 1.71 -0.05 -11.80
CA SER A 125 2.78 0.89 -12.09
C SER A 125 2.62 2.13 -11.23
N LEU A 126 3.76 2.62 -10.75
CA LEU A 126 3.88 3.84 -9.96
C LEU A 126 5.03 4.65 -10.53
N SER A 127 4.81 5.94 -10.71
CA SER A 127 5.87 6.89 -10.98
C SER A 127 5.93 7.93 -9.88
N PHE A 128 7.13 8.45 -9.64
CA PHE A 128 7.29 9.60 -8.77
C PHE A 128 8.27 10.59 -9.37
N THR A 129 8.13 11.84 -8.94
CA THR A 129 9.00 12.93 -9.33
C THR A 129 9.38 13.75 -8.11
N ILE A 130 10.66 14.05 -7.96
CA ILE A 130 11.20 14.91 -6.90
C ILE A 130 11.70 16.21 -7.53
N LYS A 131 11.31 17.34 -6.95
CA LYS A 131 11.79 18.67 -7.30
C LYS A 131 12.32 19.37 -6.06
N ALA A 132 13.44 20.06 -6.19
CA ALA A 132 13.97 20.95 -5.17
C ALA A 132 13.87 22.40 -5.67
N TYR A 133 13.55 23.31 -4.76
CA TYR A 133 13.39 24.73 -5.00
C TYR A 133 14.20 25.53 -4.00
N ASN A 134 14.73 26.67 -4.42
CA ASN A 134 15.35 27.66 -3.55
C ASN A 134 14.29 28.65 -3.05
N GLY A 135 13.94 28.54 -1.76
CA GLY A 135 12.86 29.28 -1.13
C GLY A 135 11.51 28.61 -1.34
N ASP A 136 10.48 29.40 -1.67
CA ASP A 136 9.13 28.88 -1.91
C ASP A 136 8.94 28.38 -3.36
N ILE A 137 8.15 27.32 -3.54
CA ILE A 137 7.74 26.80 -4.85
C ILE A 137 7.03 27.87 -5.70
N ALA A 138 6.38 28.85 -5.07
CA ALA A 138 5.72 29.96 -5.77
C ALA A 138 6.68 30.83 -6.59
N GLU A 139 7.96 30.89 -6.20
CA GLU A 139 8.99 31.61 -6.95
C GLU A 139 9.54 30.83 -8.15
N ASN A 140 9.23 29.53 -8.23
CA ASN A 140 9.64 28.60 -9.28
C ASN A 140 11.16 28.63 -9.58
N ARG A 141 11.98 28.83 -8.54
CA ARG A 141 13.44 28.76 -8.60
C ARG A 141 13.89 27.35 -8.31
N MET A 142 13.90 26.48 -9.31
CA MET A 142 14.35 25.09 -9.12
C MET A 142 15.86 25.03 -8.88
N ILE A 143 16.26 24.11 -8.01
CA ILE A 143 17.65 23.75 -7.78
C ILE A 143 17.92 22.51 -8.63
N ASP A 144 19.01 22.52 -9.40
CA ASP A 144 19.43 21.34 -10.15
C ASP A 144 19.99 20.28 -9.20
N CYS A 145 19.22 19.22 -8.98
CA CYS A 145 19.64 18.02 -8.26
C CYS A 145 19.70 16.79 -9.17
N GLU A 146 19.49 16.93 -10.48
CA GLU A 146 19.41 15.82 -11.42
C GLU A 146 20.76 15.61 -12.11
N SER A 147 21.26 14.38 -12.08
CA SER A 147 22.43 14.01 -12.86
C SER A 147 22.11 14.01 -14.36
N GLY A 148 22.21 15.17 -15.02
CA GLY A 148 21.82 15.32 -16.43
C GLY A 148 21.61 16.77 -16.87
N THR A 149 20.57 16.98 -17.69
CA THR A 149 20.24 18.30 -18.25
C THR A 149 18.84 18.76 -17.84
N GLY A 150 18.30 18.23 -16.75
CA GLY A 150 16.98 18.56 -16.24
C GLY A 150 17.08 19.12 -14.81
N TYR A 151 15.92 19.48 -14.26
CA TYR A 151 15.81 20.10 -12.93
C TYR A 151 14.98 19.25 -11.97
N PHE A 152 14.62 18.03 -12.38
CA PHE A 152 13.73 17.18 -11.60
C PHE A 152 14.01 15.71 -11.84
N ILE A 153 14.01 14.95 -10.76
CA ILE A 153 14.26 13.53 -10.79
C ILE A 153 12.93 12.82 -11.01
N SER A 154 12.85 11.87 -11.93
CA SER A 154 11.65 11.05 -12.11
C SER A 154 11.97 9.58 -12.32
N HIS A 155 11.15 8.72 -11.72
CA HIS A 155 11.24 7.27 -11.85
C HIS A 155 9.88 6.67 -12.15
N THR A 156 9.87 5.53 -12.83
CA THR A 156 8.68 4.70 -13.03
C THR A 156 9.03 3.28 -12.66
N LEU A 157 8.26 2.70 -11.76
CA LEU A 157 8.48 1.38 -11.18
C LEU A 157 7.27 0.48 -11.44
N THR A 158 7.54 -0.82 -11.42
CA THR A 158 6.54 -1.88 -11.36
C THR A 158 6.72 -2.62 -10.04
N SER A 159 5.62 -3.10 -9.45
CA SER A 159 5.63 -3.79 -8.15
C SER A 159 6.70 -4.91 -8.07
N PRO A 160 7.42 -5.07 -6.94
CA PRO A 160 7.35 -4.26 -5.71
C PRO A 160 7.94 -2.85 -5.89
N PHE A 161 7.38 -1.87 -5.18
CA PHE A 161 7.80 -0.46 -5.30
C PHE A 161 8.89 -0.12 -4.29
N GLU A 162 10.05 -0.76 -4.43
CA GLU A 162 11.19 -0.58 -3.53
C GLU A 162 12.47 -0.37 -4.30
N ASP A 163 13.15 0.74 -4.05
CA ASP A 163 14.48 1.04 -4.60
C ASP A 163 15.08 2.27 -3.88
N ALA A 164 16.37 2.53 -4.11
CA ALA A 164 17.07 3.69 -3.57
C ALA A 164 18.10 4.23 -4.57
N TRP A 165 18.24 5.55 -4.59
CA TRP A 165 19.07 6.25 -5.55
C TRP A 165 19.86 7.38 -4.89
N THR A 166 20.87 7.83 -5.62
CA THR A 166 21.56 9.09 -5.35
C THR A 166 21.69 9.84 -6.66
N SER A 167 21.41 11.14 -6.64
CA SER A 167 21.57 12.03 -7.78
C SER A 167 22.37 13.26 -7.35
N ASN A 168 23.26 13.68 -8.22
CA ASN A 168 24.09 14.87 -8.02
C ASN A 168 23.86 15.74 -9.26
N GLY A 169 23.23 16.90 -9.05
CA GLY A 169 23.06 17.92 -10.08
C GLY A 169 24.31 18.78 -10.23
N SER A 170 24.56 19.20 -11.46
CA SER A 170 25.65 20.11 -11.84
C SER A 170 25.24 20.85 -13.12
N ASP A 171 24.94 22.14 -13.03
CA ASP A 171 24.32 22.93 -14.10
C ASP A 171 25.37 23.48 -15.09
N ASP A 172 26.66 23.46 -14.76
CA ASP A 172 27.66 24.24 -15.48
C ASP A 172 28.84 23.44 -16.07
N GLY A 173 28.83 22.11 -15.94
CA GLY A 173 29.92 21.26 -16.43
C GLY A 173 31.24 21.45 -15.69
N PHE A 174 31.23 22.15 -14.56
CA PHE A 174 32.29 22.10 -13.56
C PHE A 174 31.99 20.96 -12.56
N GLU A 175 32.99 20.53 -11.79
CA GLU A 175 32.83 19.46 -10.78
C GLU A 175 32.10 19.94 -9.51
N ASP A 176 31.51 21.13 -9.54
CA ASP A 176 30.85 21.75 -8.40
C ASP A 176 29.39 21.27 -8.33
N ILE A 177 29.01 20.72 -7.17
CA ILE A 177 27.70 20.11 -6.94
C ILE A 177 26.70 21.23 -6.61
N ASP A 178 25.72 21.50 -7.46
CA ASP A 178 24.62 22.41 -7.11
C ASP A 178 23.72 21.80 -6.03
N CYS A 179 23.47 20.49 -6.16
CA CYS A 179 22.74 19.71 -5.18
C CYS A 179 23.06 18.22 -5.27
N SER A 180 23.13 17.56 -4.11
CA SER A 180 23.16 16.11 -3.97
C SER A 180 21.94 15.64 -3.19
N LEU A 181 21.23 14.65 -3.74
CA LEU A 181 20.06 14.02 -3.15
C LEU A 181 20.27 12.51 -3.04
N THR A 182 20.10 11.96 -1.85
CA THR A 182 19.82 10.52 -1.66
C THR A 182 18.35 10.37 -1.31
N TYR A 183 17.69 9.43 -1.98
CA TYR A 183 16.25 9.23 -1.84
C TYR A 183 15.89 7.78 -2.12
N SER A 184 14.77 7.36 -1.56
CA SER A 184 14.29 5.99 -1.65
C SER A 184 12.79 5.93 -1.79
N ILE A 185 12.31 4.76 -2.20
CA ILE A 185 10.91 4.39 -2.16
C ILE A 185 10.78 3.07 -1.40
N SER A 186 9.81 2.99 -0.50
CA SER A 186 9.46 1.77 0.24
C SER A 186 7.99 1.43 0.07
N ASP A 187 7.67 0.14 0.23
CA ASP A 187 6.34 -0.42 0.04
C ASP A 187 5.97 -1.25 1.26
N GLU A 188 5.18 -0.68 2.15
CA GLU A 188 4.84 -1.28 3.44
C GLU A 188 3.40 -1.76 3.47
N THR A 189 3.18 -2.95 4.02
CA THR A 189 1.84 -3.44 4.35
C THR A 189 1.58 -3.21 5.83
N VAL A 190 0.62 -2.33 6.13
CA VAL A 190 0.24 -1.99 7.51
C VAL A 190 -0.92 -2.90 7.95
N GLU A 191 -0.67 -3.75 8.93
CA GLU A 191 -1.72 -4.55 9.61
C GLU A 191 -2.66 -3.62 10.39
N LEU A 192 -3.99 -3.85 10.33
CA LEU A 192 -5.00 -3.00 11.00
C LEU A 192 -5.29 -3.43 12.45
#